data_AF-A0A2V6BX58-F1
#
_entry.id   AF-A0A2V6BX58-F1
#
_cell.length_a   1.000
_cell.length_b   1.000
_cell.length_c   1.000
_cell.angle_alpha   90.00
_cell.angle_beta   90.00
_cell.angle_gamma   90.00
#
_symmetry.space_group_name_H-M   'P 1'
#
loop_
_entity.id
_entity.type
_entity.pdbx_description
1 polymer ?
#
loop_
_entity_poly.entity_id
_entity_poly.type
_entity_poly.pdbx_seq_one_letter_code
_entity_poly.pdbx_strand_id
1 'polypeptide(L)' 'MKAQFEKEQSASGEFQRQADVFRDWISSDGTTGYPAVADRYHLYISLACPWASRTLIARKLLGLEKIIG' A
#
# COMPACT_ATOMS: atom_id res chain seq x y z
N MET A 1 -32.83 2.47 -6.42
CA MET A 1 -31.96 1.61 -5.60
C MET A 1 -30.75 2.44 -5.22
N LYS A 2 -30.44 2.58 -3.92
CA LYS A 2 -29.25 3.33 -3.48
C LYS A 2 -28.04 2.40 -3.50
N ALA A 3 -26.89 2.90 -3.93
CA ALA A 3 -25.65 2.14 -3.83
C ALA A 3 -25.27 1.97 -2.35
N GLN A 4 -24.65 0.82 -2.04
CA GLN A 4 -24.15 0.53 -0.70
C GLN A 4 -23.08 1.54 -0.26
N PHE A 5 -22.34 2.12 -1.22
CA PHE A 5 -21.30 3.13 -0.99
C PHE A 5 -21.58 4.38 -1.83
N GLU A 6 -22.51 5.23 -1.36
CA GLU A 6 -22.98 6.42 -2.10
C GLU A 6 -21.84 7.39 -2.49
N LYS A 7 -20.75 7.44 -1.73
CA LYS A 7 -19.58 8.31 -1.99
C LYS A 7 -18.60 7.76 -3.02
N GLU A 8 -18.75 6.50 -3.39
CA GLU A 8 -17.83 5.80 -4.32
C GLU A 8 -18.47 5.57 -5.68
N GLN A 9 -19.58 6.27 -5.98
CA GLN A 9 -20.29 6.17 -7.24
C GLN A 9 -20.46 7.56 -7.88
N SER A 10 -20.10 7.68 -9.15
CA SER A 10 -20.39 8.88 -9.94
C SER A 10 -21.88 8.97 -10.30
N ALA A 11 -22.32 10.14 -10.76
CA ALA A 11 -23.66 10.30 -11.34
C ALA A 11 -23.89 9.40 -12.58
N SER A 12 -22.83 9.02 -13.31
CA SER A 12 -22.88 8.08 -14.44
C SER A 12 -22.86 6.59 -14.01
N GLY A 13 -22.73 6.31 -12.71
CA GLY A 13 -22.73 4.96 -12.16
C GLY A 13 -21.35 4.30 -12.06
N GLU A 14 -20.28 5.00 -12.45
CA GLU A 14 -18.90 4.51 -12.36
C GLU A 14 -18.43 4.43 -10.91
N PHE A 15 -17.58 3.45 -10.64
CA PHE A 15 -16.90 3.36 -9.36
C PHE A 15 -15.79 4.43 -9.25
N GLN A 16 -15.86 5.25 -8.21
CA GLN A 16 -14.86 6.27 -7.88
C GLN A 16 -14.07 5.86 -6.65
N ARG A 17 -12.80 5.49 -6.84
CA ARG A 17 -11.91 5.10 -5.75
C ARG A 17 -11.56 6.31 -4.89
N GLN A 18 -11.58 6.13 -3.58
CA GLN A 18 -11.11 7.13 -2.63
C GLN A 18 -9.60 7.40 -2.79
N ALA A 19 -9.15 8.60 -2.42
CA ALA A 19 -7.74 8.92 -2.40
C ALA A 19 -7.01 8.22 -1.25
N ASP A 20 -5.80 7.72 -1.52
CA ASP A 20 -4.95 7.15 -0.47
C ASP A 20 -4.53 8.22 0.56
N VAL A 21 -4.61 7.85 1.84
CA VAL A 21 -4.32 8.73 2.98
C VAL A 21 -2.82 8.80 3.29
N PHE A 22 -2.09 7.70 3.11
CA PHE A 22 -0.64 7.62 3.38
C PHE A 22 0.13 7.60 2.06
N ARG A 23 1.03 8.57 1.88
CA ARG A 23 1.82 8.74 0.64
C ARG A 23 3.30 9.02 0.87
N ASP A 24 3.76 8.83 2.11
CA ASP A 24 5.16 9.01 2.47
C ASP A 24 6.06 7.93 1.87
N TRP A 25 7.32 8.29 1.63
CA TRP A 25 8.33 7.42 1.04
C TRP A 25 9.43 7.06 2.03
N ILE A 26 9.87 5.81 1.98
CA ILE A 26 11.12 5.37 2.62
C ILE A 26 12.28 5.69 1.67
N SER A 27 13.33 6.35 2.16
CA SER A 27 14.49 6.70 1.35
C SER A 27 15.82 6.34 2.01
N SER A 28 16.83 6.03 1.19
CA SER A 28 18.21 5.82 1.63
C SER A 28 19.05 7.12 1.66
N ASP A 29 18.64 8.16 0.94
CA ASP A 29 19.38 9.42 0.80
C ASP A 29 19.02 10.48 1.85
N GLY A 30 18.09 10.17 2.76
CA GLY A 30 17.65 11.07 3.82
C GLY A 30 16.72 12.21 3.35
N THR A 31 16.22 12.17 2.12
CA THR A 31 15.25 13.17 1.62
C THR A 31 13.88 13.09 2.28
N THR A 32 13.60 12.02 3.03
CA THR A 32 12.33 11.80 3.73
C THR A 32 12.56 11.54 5.22
N GLY A 33 11.51 11.69 6.04
CA GLY A 33 11.54 11.35 7.47
C GLY A 33 11.63 9.84 7.77
N TYR A 34 11.70 8.99 6.75
CA TYR A 34 11.63 7.54 6.86
C TYR A 34 12.90 6.91 6.23
N PRO A 35 14.00 6.79 6.99
CA PRO A 35 15.24 6.22 6.47
C PRO A 35 15.12 4.71 6.21
N ALA A 36 15.75 4.22 5.15
CA ALA A 36 15.84 2.80 4.80
C ALA A 36 16.82 2.05 5.72
N VAL A 37 16.35 1.61 6.89
CA VAL A 37 17.13 0.84 7.87
C VAL A 37 16.46 -0.51 8.17
N ALA A 38 17.27 -1.52 8.48
CA ALA A 38 16.78 -2.86 8.84
C ALA A 38 15.96 -2.83 10.13
N ASP A 39 15.05 -3.80 10.27
CA ASP A 39 14.27 -4.07 11.49
C ASP A 39 13.41 -2.90 12.01
N ARG A 40 13.05 -1.97 11.12
CA ARG A 40 12.21 -0.79 11.45
C ARG A 40 10.79 -0.86 10.90
N TYR A 41 10.59 -1.51 9.75
CA TYR A 41 9.32 -1.47 9.02
C TYR A 41 8.61 -2.82 9.03
N HIS A 42 7.28 -2.78 9.06
CA HIS A 42 6.40 -3.95 9.07
C HIS A 42 5.40 -3.87 7.92
N LEU A 43 5.07 -5.03 7.34
CA LEU A 43 4.21 -5.15 6.18
C LEU A 43 2.92 -5.90 6.52
N TYR A 44 1.84 -5.16 6.72
CA TYR A 44 0.49 -5.72 6.90
C TYR A 44 -0.17 -6.03 5.56
N ILE A 45 -0.57 -7.29 5.35
CA ILE A 45 -1.19 -7.73 4.09
C ILE A 45 -2.33 -8.71 4.32
N SER A 46 -3.20 -8.79 3.31
CA SER A 46 -4.09 -9.93 3.09
C SER A 46 -3.63 -10.69 1.86
N LEU A 47 -3.48 -12.01 1.97
CA LEU A 47 -3.05 -12.87 0.85
C LEU A 47 -4.07 -12.90 -0.30
N ALA A 48 -5.33 -12.52 -0.04
CA ALA A 48 -6.37 -12.46 -1.06
C ALA A 48 -6.39 -11.13 -1.84
N CYS A 49 -5.71 -10.08 -1.35
CA CYS A 49 -5.78 -8.75 -1.95
C CYS A 49 -4.74 -8.59 -3.06
N PRO A 50 -5.13 -8.39 -4.34
CA PRO A 50 -4.17 -8.31 -5.45
C PRO A 50 -3.26 -7.08 -5.38
N TRP A 51 -3.69 -6.01 -4.71
CA TRP A 51 -2.85 -4.83 -4.46
C TRP A 51 -1.73 -5.14 -3.47
N ALA A 52 -2.08 -5.83 -2.38
CA ALA A 52 -1.12 -6.25 -1.36
C ALA A 52 -0.19 -7.36 -1.87
N SER A 53 -0.66 -8.26 -2.74
CA SER A 53 0.19 -9.30 -3.32
C SER A 53 1.41 -8.74 -4.06
N ARG A 54 1.31 -7.53 -4.62
CA ARG A 54 2.46 -6.86 -5.29
C ARG A 54 3.62 -6.59 -4.34
N THR A 55 3.33 -6.16 -3.11
CA THR A 55 4.38 -5.86 -2.11
C THR A 55 5.05 -7.15 -1.65
N LEU A 56 4.28 -8.25 -1.50
CA LEU A 56 4.82 -9.56 -1.18
C LEU A 56 5.78 -10.08 -2.27
N ILE A 57 5.39 -9.95 -3.55
CA ILE A 57 6.25 -10.34 -4.69
C ILE A 57 7.55 -9.54 -4.67
N ALA A 58 7.48 -8.22 -4.53
CA ALA A 58 8.68 -7.38 -4.47
C ALA A 58 9.58 -7.73 -3.26
N ARG A 59 8.99 -7.97 -2.08
CA ARG A 59 9.71 -8.40 -0.87
C ARG A 59 10.50 -9.70 -1.11
N LYS A 60 9.91 -10.66 -1.83
CA LYS A 60 10.57 -11.92 -2.21
C LYS A 60 11.68 -11.69 -3.24
N LEU A 61 11.39 -11.00 -4.33
CA LEU A 61 12.35 -10.78 -5.42
C LEU A 61 13.58 -9.97 -5.00
N LEU A 62 13.39 -9.02 -4.07
CA LEU A 62 14.47 -8.17 -3.57
C LEU A 62 15.14 -8.71 -2.31
N GLY A 63 14.76 -9.90 -1.82
CA GLY A 63 15.39 -10.54 -0.66
C GLY A 63 15.18 -9.81 0.67
N LEU A 64 14.10 -9.01 0.81
CA LEU A 64 13.85 -8.16 1.98
C LEU A 64 13.22 -8.89 3.16
N GLU A 65 13.11 -10.22 3.07
CA GLU A 65 12.31 -11.02 4.00
C GLU A 65 12.82 -11.06 5.43
N LYS A 66 14.12 -10.84 5.60
CA LYS A 66 14.77 -10.89 6.92
C LYS A 66 14.69 -9.56 7.68
N ILE A 67 14.33 -8.47 7.01
CA ILE A 67 14.41 -7.11 7.57
C ILE A 67 13.08 -6.35 7.55
N ILE A 68 12.11 -6.80 6.74
CA ILE A 68 10.73 -6.31 6.75
C ILE A 68 9.86 -7.40 7.37
N GLY A 69 9.35 -7.10 8.56
CA GLY A 69 8.46 -7.97 9.33
C GLY A 69 7.10 -8.13 8.71
#